data_AF-A0A0P0Y4B9-F1
#
_entry.id   AF-A0A0P0Y4B9-F1
#
_cell.length_a   1.000
_cell.length_b   1.000
_cell.length_c   1.000
_cell.angle_alpha   90.00
_cell.angle_beta   90.00
_cell.angle_gamma   90.00
#
_symmetry.space_group_name_H-M   'P 1'
#
loop_
_entity.id
_entity.type
_entity.pdbx_description
1 polymer ?
#
loop_
_entity_poly.entity_id
_entity_poly.type
_entity_poly.pdbx_seq_one_letter_code
_entity_poly.pdbx_strand_id
1 'polypeptide(L)'
;DAHIYLWKWNARIVISDVDGTITKSDVLGQFMPLVGVDWSQNGVAHLFSAIKENGYQLLFLSARAISQAHLTRQFLFNLKQDGKALPDGPVVISPDGLFPSLYREVIRRAPHEFKISCLGAIKALFPPDSNPFYAGFGNRDTDELSYLKVGIPMGKIFIINPKGEVAVNRRVDTKSYTSLHALVNGMFPPISTSSEQEDYNTWNYWKMPLPAVDI
;
A
#
# COMPACT_ATOMS: atom_id res chain seq x y z
N ASP A 1 -18.99 10.09 -11.31
CA ASP A 1 -17.85 10.84 -10.81
C ASP A 1 -16.55 10.18 -11.26
N ALA A 2 -15.59 10.97 -11.74
CA ALA A 2 -14.33 10.52 -12.33
C ALA A 2 -13.20 11.46 -11.88
N HIS A 3 -12.07 10.88 -11.47
CA HIS A 3 -10.92 11.62 -10.96
C HIS A 3 -9.72 11.43 -11.88
N ILE A 4 -8.97 12.51 -12.12
CA ILE A 4 -7.68 12.49 -12.81
C ILE A 4 -6.62 13.05 -11.86
N TYR A 5 -5.50 12.35 -11.75
CA TYR A 5 -4.41 12.72 -10.85
C TYR A 5 -3.18 13.09 -11.68
N LEU A 6 -2.54 14.21 -11.32
CA LEU A 6 -1.29 14.68 -11.93
C LEU A 6 -0.20 14.70 -10.85
N TRP A 7 0.85 13.93 -11.08
CA TRP A 7 2.02 13.87 -10.21
C TRP A 7 3.28 14.31 -10.94
N LYS A 8 4.23 14.88 -10.20
CA LYS A 8 5.56 15.23 -10.73
C LYS A 8 6.35 13.95 -11.03
N TRP A 9 7.29 14.04 -11.96
CA TRP A 9 8.19 12.95 -12.33
C TRP A 9 9.01 12.39 -11.14
N ASN A 10 9.25 13.21 -10.10
CA ASN A 10 9.99 12.84 -8.90
C ASN A 10 9.08 12.52 -7.70
N ALA A 11 7.79 12.25 -7.92
CA ALA A 11 6.87 11.87 -6.85
C ALA A 11 7.31 10.56 -6.19
N ARG A 12 7.22 10.51 -4.86
CA ARG A 12 7.44 9.29 -4.06
C ARG A 12 6.09 8.72 -3.65
N ILE A 13 5.75 7.56 -4.18
CA ILE A 13 4.45 6.91 -4.04
C ILE A 13 4.52 5.83 -2.96
N VAL A 14 3.57 5.87 -2.04
CA VAL A 14 3.30 4.82 -1.07
C VAL A 14 2.06 4.07 -1.53
N ILE A 15 2.22 2.77 -1.78
CA ILE A 15 1.13 1.90 -2.20
C ILE A 15 0.45 1.35 -0.94
N SER A 16 -0.88 1.29 -0.93
CA SER A 16 -1.62 0.52 0.07
C SER A 16 -2.65 -0.35 -0.61
N ASP A 17 -2.67 -1.64 -0.30
CA ASP A 17 -3.88 -2.42 -0.51
C ASP A 17 -5.00 -1.87 0.39
N VAL A 18 -6.24 -2.07 -0.02
CA VAL A 18 -7.43 -1.65 0.73
C VAL A 18 -7.96 -2.83 1.54
N ASP A 19 -8.11 -3.97 0.87
CA ASP A 19 -8.75 -5.16 1.42
C ASP A 19 -7.79 -5.85 2.40
N GLY A 20 -8.21 -5.97 3.66
CA GLY A 20 -7.42 -6.58 4.74
C GLY A 20 -6.22 -5.74 5.23
N THR A 21 -5.88 -4.66 4.52
CA THR A 21 -4.81 -3.73 4.87
C THR A 21 -5.33 -2.42 5.47
N ILE A 22 -6.36 -1.82 4.88
CA ILE A 22 -7.12 -0.69 5.46
C ILE A 22 -8.33 -1.24 6.19
N THR A 23 -9.05 -2.22 5.60
CA THR A 23 -10.06 -2.98 6.32
C THR A 23 -9.40 -4.08 7.16
N LYS A 24 -10.05 -4.53 8.24
CA LYS A 24 -9.53 -5.67 9.04
C LYS A 24 -9.67 -7.04 8.35
N SER A 25 -10.44 -7.12 7.26
CA SER A 25 -10.76 -8.37 6.57
C SER A 25 -11.15 -8.13 5.10
N ASP A 26 -10.70 -9.04 4.24
CA ASP A 26 -11.03 -9.07 2.80
C ASP A 26 -12.50 -9.37 2.54
N VAL A 27 -13.12 -10.23 3.35
CA VAL A 27 -14.50 -10.69 3.16
C VAL A 27 -15.47 -9.75 3.84
N LEU A 28 -15.26 -9.44 5.12
CA LEU A 28 -16.20 -8.60 5.87
C LEU A 28 -16.21 -7.16 5.36
N GLY A 29 -15.07 -6.66 4.86
CA GLY A 29 -15.00 -5.32 4.25
C GLY A 29 -15.88 -5.14 3.00
N GLN A 30 -16.28 -6.22 2.31
CA GLN A 30 -17.16 -6.17 1.14
C GLN A 30 -18.65 -6.06 1.51
N PHE A 31 -19.04 -6.56 2.69
CA PHE A 31 -20.45 -6.66 3.09
C PHE A 31 -20.85 -5.66 4.19
N MET A 32 -19.89 -5.06 4.89
CA MET A 32 -20.14 -4.31 6.13
C MET A 32 -20.29 -2.78 6.09
N PRO A 33 -20.18 -2.03 4.96
CA PRO A 33 -20.51 -0.60 4.97
C PRO A 33 -21.94 -0.28 5.48
N LEU A 34 -22.82 -1.29 5.58
CA LEU A 34 -24.22 -1.19 5.99
C LEU A 34 -24.46 -1.25 7.52
N VAL A 35 -23.48 -1.64 8.34
CA VAL A 35 -23.70 -1.97 9.78
C VAL A 35 -23.25 -0.86 10.74
N GLY A 36 -22.69 0.25 10.23
CA GLY A 36 -22.32 1.42 11.05
C GLY A 36 -21.16 1.20 12.04
N VAL A 37 -20.47 0.05 11.96
CA VAL A 37 -19.29 -0.27 12.77
C VAL A 37 -18.02 -0.01 11.95
N ASP A 38 -17.09 0.77 12.51
CA ASP A 38 -15.78 0.99 11.88
C ASP A 38 -14.97 -0.31 11.86
N TRP A 39 -14.76 -0.85 10.66
CA TRP A 39 -14.02 -2.09 10.42
C TRP A 39 -12.62 -1.84 9.84
N SER A 40 -12.11 -0.63 10.00
CA SER A 40 -10.77 -0.26 9.56
C SER A 40 -9.70 -0.62 10.59
N GLN A 41 -8.48 -0.83 10.11
CA GLN A 41 -7.31 -1.02 10.97
C GLN A 41 -7.03 0.26 11.76
N ASN A 42 -6.90 0.15 13.09
CA ASN A 42 -6.76 1.31 13.96
C ASN A 42 -5.47 2.09 13.65
N GLY A 43 -5.58 3.42 13.52
CA GLY A 43 -4.43 4.32 13.31
C GLY A 43 -3.99 4.49 11.85
N VAL A 44 -4.62 3.81 10.90
CA VAL A 44 -4.28 3.93 9.46
C VAL A 44 -4.46 5.35 8.93
N ALA A 45 -5.52 6.05 9.35
CA ALA A 45 -5.79 7.42 8.90
C ALA A 45 -4.72 8.40 9.39
N HIS A 46 -4.26 8.23 10.64
CA HIS A 46 -3.18 9.03 11.21
C HIS A 46 -1.86 8.79 10.49
N LEU A 47 -1.45 7.52 10.33
CA LEU A 47 -0.21 7.17 9.65
C LEU A 47 -0.19 7.70 8.22
N PHE A 48 -1.23 7.43 7.42
CA PHE A 48 -1.24 7.83 6.01
C PHE A 48 -1.32 9.34 5.85
N SER A 49 -2.04 10.03 6.74
CA SER A 49 -2.02 11.50 6.75
C SER A 49 -0.63 12.06 7.03
N ALA A 50 0.08 11.53 8.02
CA ALA A 50 1.44 11.99 8.33
C ALA A 50 2.41 11.71 7.17
N ILE A 51 2.28 10.55 6.50
CA ILE A 51 3.02 10.23 5.28
C ILE A 51 2.73 11.27 4.18
N LYS A 52 1.45 11.62 3.97
CA LYS A 52 1.04 12.64 3.00
C LYS A 52 1.59 14.03 3.35
N GLU A 53 1.57 14.41 4.62
CA GLU A 53 2.12 15.67 5.14
C GLU A 53 3.63 15.78 4.90
N ASN A 54 4.35 14.65 4.92
CA ASN A 54 5.77 14.59 4.56
C ASN A 54 6.04 14.68 3.05
N GLY A 55 5.01 14.78 2.21
CA GLY A 55 5.10 15.03 0.77
C GLY A 55 4.92 13.81 -0.12
N TYR A 56 4.71 12.63 0.46
CA TYR A 56 4.50 11.39 -0.29
C TYR A 56 3.09 11.33 -0.90
N GLN A 57 2.95 10.63 -2.02
CA GLN A 57 1.65 10.38 -2.65
C GLN A 57 1.13 9.00 -2.25
N LEU A 58 -0.18 8.88 -2.05
CA LEU A 58 -0.83 7.61 -1.73
C LEU A 58 -1.49 7.05 -3.00
N LEU A 59 -1.25 5.76 -3.27
CA LEU A 59 -1.91 4.99 -4.33
C LEU A 59 -2.60 3.79 -3.67
N PHE A 60 -3.93 3.69 -3.83
CA PHE A 60 -4.70 2.61 -3.25
C PHE A 60 -4.97 1.51 -4.28
N LEU A 61 -4.77 0.25 -3.90
CA LEU A 61 -5.12 -0.92 -4.70
C LEU A 61 -6.31 -1.64 -4.05
N SER A 62 -7.23 -2.18 -4.85
CA SER A 62 -8.26 -3.09 -4.34
C SER A 62 -8.49 -4.25 -5.30
N ALA A 63 -8.62 -5.44 -4.74
CA ALA A 63 -8.97 -6.65 -5.50
C ALA A 63 -10.49 -6.82 -5.71
N ARG A 64 -11.30 -5.86 -5.26
CA ARG A 64 -12.75 -5.88 -5.49
C ARG A 64 -13.07 -5.78 -6.98
N ALA A 65 -14.26 -6.24 -7.37
CA ALA A 65 -14.74 -6.09 -8.74
C ALA A 65 -14.92 -4.61 -9.11
N ILE A 66 -14.68 -4.26 -10.37
CA ILE A 66 -14.86 -2.89 -10.89
C ILE A 66 -16.29 -2.34 -10.64
N SER A 67 -17.29 -3.21 -10.57
CA SER A 67 -18.67 -2.82 -10.24
C SER A 67 -18.80 -2.22 -8.83
N GLN A 68 -17.87 -2.52 -7.92
CA GLN A 68 -17.81 -1.97 -6.57
C GLN A 68 -16.87 -0.77 -6.45
N ALA A 69 -16.37 -0.24 -7.57
CA ALA A 69 -15.36 0.82 -7.53
C ALA A 69 -15.86 2.11 -6.90
N HIS A 70 -17.13 2.46 -7.14
CA HIS A 70 -17.75 3.61 -6.48
C HIS A 70 -17.82 3.43 -4.96
N LEU A 71 -18.28 2.27 -4.49
CA LEU A 71 -18.39 1.95 -3.06
C LEU A 71 -17.03 1.97 -2.37
N THR A 72 -15.99 1.45 -3.04
CA THR A 72 -14.62 1.42 -2.49
C THR A 72 -14.06 2.84 -2.34
N ARG A 73 -14.25 3.70 -3.35
CA ARG A 73 -13.85 5.11 -3.26
C ARG A 73 -14.61 5.85 -2.15
N GLN A 74 -15.91 5.65 -2.07
CA GLN A 74 -16.75 6.28 -1.05
C GLN A 74 -16.37 5.81 0.37
N PHE A 75 -16.02 4.54 0.54
CA PHE A 75 -15.49 4.02 1.79
C PHE A 75 -14.21 4.75 2.21
N LEU A 76 -13.21 4.84 1.32
CA LEU A 76 -11.94 5.52 1.62
C LEU A 76 -12.15 7.01 1.92
N PHE A 77 -13.00 7.68 1.16
CA PHE A 77 -13.32 9.10 1.35
C PHE A 77 -14.00 9.39 2.70
N ASN A 78 -14.89 8.49 3.14
CA ASN A 78 -15.62 8.66 4.39
C ASN A 78 -14.88 8.14 5.63
N LEU A 79 -13.80 7.38 5.44
CA LEU A 79 -13.02 6.80 6.54
C LEU A 79 -12.33 7.91 7.34
N LYS A 80 -12.72 8.01 8.61
CA LYS A 80 -12.18 8.96 9.58
C LYS A 80 -11.93 8.28 10.92
N GLN A 81 -10.74 8.46 11.47
CA GLN A 81 -10.35 8.00 12.80
C GLN A 81 -9.97 9.21 13.63
N ASP A 82 -10.61 9.41 14.78
CA ASP A 82 -10.37 10.55 15.68
C ASP A 82 -10.38 11.92 14.97
N GLY A 83 -11.33 12.09 14.03
CA GLY A 83 -11.46 13.31 13.21
C GLY A 83 -10.46 13.45 12.06
N LYS A 84 -9.46 12.56 11.97
CA LYS A 84 -8.49 12.52 10.86
C LYS A 84 -9.03 11.66 9.72
N ALA A 85 -9.19 12.26 8.54
CA ALA A 85 -9.59 11.55 7.33
C ALA A 85 -8.40 10.87 6.65
N LEU A 86 -8.66 9.80 5.90
CA LEU A 86 -7.66 9.24 5.00
C LEU A 86 -7.29 10.27 3.92
N PRO A 87 -6.01 10.42 3.55
CA PRO A 87 -5.62 11.32 2.46
C PRO A 87 -6.16 10.83 1.12
N ASP A 88 -6.51 11.79 0.25
CA ASP A 88 -6.95 11.50 -1.12
C ASP A 88 -5.81 10.92 -1.97
N GLY A 89 -6.19 10.03 -2.88
CA GLY A 89 -5.30 9.35 -3.82
C GLY A 89 -6.06 8.46 -4.80
N PRO A 90 -5.44 8.16 -5.96
CA PRO A 90 -6.02 7.26 -6.95
C PRO A 90 -6.28 5.88 -6.36
N VAL A 91 -7.43 5.31 -6.73
CA VAL A 91 -7.84 3.95 -6.38
C VAL A 91 -7.85 3.10 -7.64
N VAL A 92 -6.93 2.14 -7.71
CA VAL A 92 -6.81 1.21 -8.82
C VAL A 92 -7.44 -0.11 -8.43
N ILE A 93 -8.36 -0.57 -9.26
CA ILE A 93 -9.20 -1.73 -8.97
C ILE A 93 -8.90 -2.85 -9.96
N SER A 94 -8.83 -4.08 -9.43
CA SER A 94 -8.66 -5.27 -10.25
C SER A 94 -9.78 -5.41 -11.29
N PRO A 95 -9.45 -5.78 -12.54
CA PRO A 95 -10.42 -6.05 -13.58
C PRO A 95 -11.18 -7.36 -13.37
N ASP A 96 -10.95 -8.09 -12.27
CA ASP A 96 -11.53 -9.41 -11.95
C ASP A 96 -13.07 -9.46 -12.04
N GLY A 97 -13.75 -8.30 -12.11
CA GLY A 97 -15.19 -8.20 -12.36
C GLY A 97 -15.64 -8.13 -13.84
N LEU A 98 -14.73 -8.06 -14.82
CA LEU A 98 -15.08 -7.77 -16.23
C LEU A 98 -15.03 -8.99 -17.17
N PHE A 99 -14.26 -10.04 -16.87
CA PHE A 99 -14.00 -11.11 -17.86
C PHE A 99 -14.07 -12.53 -17.27
N PRO A 100 -15.24 -13.22 -17.37
CA PRO A 100 -15.40 -14.57 -16.85
C PRO A 100 -14.76 -15.69 -17.68
N SER A 101 -14.45 -15.51 -18.97
CA SER A 101 -14.13 -16.64 -19.87
C SER A 101 -12.71 -16.67 -20.45
N LEU A 102 -12.09 -15.54 -20.81
CA LEU A 102 -10.73 -15.52 -21.40
C LEU A 102 -9.61 -15.14 -20.40
N TYR A 103 -9.96 -14.45 -19.32
CA TYR A 103 -9.00 -13.92 -18.32
C TYR A 103 -8.95 -14.75 -17.03
N ARG A 104 -9.96 -15.59 -16.79
CA ARG A 104 -10.12 -16.37 -15.56
C ARG A 104 -9.05 -17.44 -15.36
N GLU A 105 -8.47 -17.99 -16.43
CA GLU A 105 -7.54 -19.12 -16.30
C GLU A 105 -6.13 -18.69 -15.90
N VAL A 106 -5.67 -17.54 -16.41
CA VAL A 106 -4.34 -16.96 -16.11
C VAL A 106 -4.35 -16.30 -14.72
N ILE A 107 -5.36 -15.46 -14.41
CA ILE A 107 -5.41 -14.74 -13.12
C ILE A 107 -5.82 -15.63 -11.95
N ARG A 108 -6.66 -16.68 -12.14
CA ARG A 108 -6.95 -17.64 -11.04
C ARG A 108 -5.69 -18.30 -10.50
N ARG A 109 -4.64 -18.46 -11.31
CA ARG A 109 -3.41 -19.15 -10.91
C ARG A 109 -2.43 -18.24 -10.16
N ALA A 110 -2.52 -16.92 -10.32
CA ALA A 110 -1.60 -15.98 -9.67
C ALA A 110 -2.17 -14.54 -9.52
N PRO A 111 -2.99 -14.25 -8.50
CA PRO A 111 -3.54 -12.91 -8.26
C PRO A 111 -2.49 -11.79 -8.12
N HIS A 112 -1.27 -12.14 -7.71
CA HIS A 112 -0.13 -11.24 -7.64
C HIS A 112 0.36 -10.74 -9.01
N GLU A 113 0.17 -11.52 -10.08
CA GLU A 113 0.54 -11.11 -11.44
C GLU A 113 -0.22 -9.88 -11.88
N PHE A 114 -1.48 -9.73 -11.46
CA PHE A 114 -2.24 -8.51 -11.72
C PHE A 114 -1.62 -7.28 -11.04
N LYS A 115 -1.35 -7.36 -9.73
CA LYS A 115 -0.74 -6.26 -8.99
C LYS A 115 0.61 -5.88 -9.60
N ILE A 116 1.44 -6.87 -9.95
CA ILE A 116 2.73 -6.65 -10.60
C ILE A 116 2.55 -5.94 -11.95
N SER A 117 1.67 -6.44 -12.83
CA SER A 117 1.44 -5.88 -14.16
C SER A 117 0.91 -4.44 -14.07
N CYS A 118 -0.08 -4.21 -13.21
CA CYS A 118 -0.69 -2.90 -13.01
C CYS A 118 0.29 -1.87 -12.45
N LEU A 119 1.02 -2.24 -11.39
CA LEU A 119 2.05 -1.38 -10.81
C LEU A 119 3.21 -1.16 -11.79
N GLY A 120 3.56 -2.16 -12.60
CA GLY A 120 4.53 -2.04 -13.68
C GLY A 120 4.11 -1.02 -14.75
N ALA A 121 2.84 -1.03 -15.15
CA ALA A 121 2.29 -0.04 -16.07
C ALA A 121 2.33 1.38 -15.49
N ILE A 122 2.02 1.54 -14.20
CA ILE A 122 2.13 2.83 -13.50
C ILE A 122 3.59 3.28 -13.44
N LYS A 123 4.53 2.38 -13.10
CA LYS A 123 5.96 2.67 -13.08
C LYS A 123 6.47 3.16 -14.43
N ALA A 124 5.98 2.59 -15.53
CA ALA A 124 6.35 2.98 -16.89
C ALA A 124 5.89 4.41 -17.28
N LEU A 125 5.02 5.05 -16.50
CA LEU A 125 4.66 6.46 -16.67
C LEU A 125 5.74 7.42 -16.12
N PHE A 126 6.72 6.90 -15.37
CA PHE A 126 7.81 7.65 -14.77
C PHE A 126 9.12 7.43 -15.54
N PRO A 127 10.14 8.30 -15.35
CA PRO A 127 11.44 8.12 -16.01
C PRO A 127 12.04 6.74 -15.73
N PRO A 128 12.66 6.08 -16.73
CA PRO A 128 13.12 4.70 -16.61
C PRO A 128 14.20 4.48 -15.54
N ASP A 129 14.99 5.53 -15.27
CA ASP A 129 16.08 5.50 -14.28
C ASP A 129 15.58 5.79 -12.84
N SER A 130 14.27 5.90 -12.64
CA SER A 130 13.66 6.19 -11.35
C SER A 130 12.65 5.13 -10.94
N ASN A 131 12.60 4.81 -9.65
CA ASN A 131 11.48 4.06 -9.09
C ASN A 131 10.58 5.02 -8.31
N PRO A 132 9.34 5.31 -8.78
CA PRO A 132 8.44 6.19 -8.05
C PRO A 132 7.91 5.55 -6.77
N PHE A 133 7.94 4.21 -6.66
CA PHE A 133 7.42 3.50 -5.50
C PHE A 133 8.41 3.50 -4.34
N TYR A 134 8.03 4.16 -3.25
CA TYR A 134 8.83 4.29 -2.04
C TYR A 134 8.55 3.16 -1.03
N ALA A 135 7.27 2.83 -0.80
CA ALA A 135 6.86 1.84 0.18
C ALA A 135 5.55 1.15 -0.24
N GLY A 136 5.28 -0.03 0.34
CA GLY A 136 4.05 -0.79 0.13
C GLY A 136 3.45 -1.32 1.42
N PHE A 137 2.15 -1.14 1.60
CA PHE A 137 1.34 -1.72 2.67
C PHE A 137 0.40 -2.77 2.09
N GLY A 138 0.48 -3.99 2.61
CA GLY A 138 -0.36 -5.12 2.18
C GLY A 138 -0.74 -6.02 3.36
N ASN A 139 -1.46 -7.10 3.09
CA ASN A 139 -1.93 -8.05 4.11
C ASN A 139 -1.62 -9.51 3.79
N ARG A 140 -1.02 -9.78 2.62
CA ARG A 140 -0.66 -11.12 2.15
C ARG A 140 0.80 -11.19 1.70
N ASP A 141 1.40 -12.37 1.77
CA ASP A 141 2.75 -12.63 1.22
C ASP A 141 2.81 -12.35 -0.29
N THR A 142 1.69 -12.49 -0.99
CA THR A 142 1.55 -12.11 -2.41
C THR A 142 1.73 -10.61 -2.67
N ASP A 143 1.44 -9.77 -1.68
CA ASP A 143 1.64 -8.32 -1.77
C ASP A 143 3.11 -7.99 -1.61
N GLU A 144 3.80 -8.63 -0.66
CA GLU A 144 5.26 -8.55 -0.51
C GLU A 144 5.95 -8.89 -1.83
N LEU A 145 5.59 -10.03 -2.44
CA LEU A 145 6.11 -10.44 -3.75
C LEU A 145 5.86 -9.38 -4.83
N SER A 146 4.65 -8.81 -4.87
CA SER A 146 4.27 -7.82 -5.87
C SER A 146 5.07 -6.53 -5.73
N TYR A 147 5.26 -6.05 -4.50
CA TYR A 147 6.00 -4.82 -4.20
C TYR A 147 7.50 -4.99 -4.45
N LEU A 148 8.08 -6.14 -4.10
CA LEU A 148 9.46 -6.48 -4.43
C LEU A 148 9.69 -6.46 -5.95
N LYS A 149 8.77 -7.05 -6.73
CA LYS A 149 8.89 -7.13 -8.19
C LYS A 149 8.87 -5.77 -8.89
N VAL A 150 8.23 -4.76 -8.31
CA VAL A 150 8.25 -3.39 -8.85
C VAL A 150 9.38 -2.52 -8.30
N GLY A 151 10.20 -3.09 -7.39
CA GLY A 151 11.44 -2.51 -6.91
C GLY A 151 11.32 -1.77 -5.57
N ILE A 152 10.26 -2.00 -4.80
CA ILE A 152 10.19 -1.47 -3.42
C ILE A 152 11.18 -2.27 -2.56
N PRO A 153 12.09 -1.62 -1.80
CA PRO A 153 12.98 -2.31 -0.89
C PRO A 153 12.22 -3.10 0.18
N MET A 154 12.72 -4.28 0.55
CA MET A 154 12.06 -5.15 1.54
C MET A 154 11.85 -4.46 2.90
N GLY A 155 12.75 -3.57 3.32
CA GLY A 155 12.62 -2.77 4.54
C GLY A 155 11.50 -1.70 4.51
N LYS A 156 10.89 -1.48 3.34
CA LYS A 156 9.77 -0.54 3.12
C LYS A 156 8.48 -1.26 2.69
N ILE A 157 8.42 -2.58 2.92
CA ILE A 157 7.22 -3.39 2.73
C ILE A 157 6.66 -3.76 4.10
N PHE A 158 5.40 -3.42 4.31
CA PHE A 158 4.68 -3.57 5.57
C PHE A 158 3.51 -4.53 5.35
N ILE A 159 3.52 -5.68 6.02
CA ILE A 159 2.45 -6.67 5.93
C ILE A 159 1.68 -6.70 7.24
N ILE A 160 0.40 -6.30 7.20
CA ILE A 160 -0.47 -6.24 8.38
C ILE A 160 -1.37 -7.48 8.47
N ASN A 161 -1.55 -8.00 9.67
CA ASN A 161 -2.47 -9.08 9.94
C ASN A 161 -3.84 -8.57 10.48
N PRO A 162 -4.87 -9.43 10.57
CA PRO A 162 -6.19 -9.02 11.07
C PRO A 162 -6.22 -8.51 12.52
N LYS A 163 -5.19 -8.79 13.33
CA LYS A 163 -5.05 -8.27 14.69
C LYS A 163 -4.48 -6.84 14.73
N GLY A 164 -4.03 -6.32 13.60
CA GLY A 164 -3.40 -5.01 13.48
C GLY A 164 -1.89 -5.03 13.76
N GLU A 165 -1.27 -6.21 13.79
CA GLU A 165 0.18 -6.38 13.92
C GLU A 165 0.81 -6.30 12.53
N VAL A 166 1.85 -5.48 12.39
CA VAL A 166 2.56 -5.19 11.14
C VAL A 166 3.93 -5.84 11.19
N ALA A 167 4.19 -6.74 10.25
CA ALA A 167 5.50 -7.31 10.01
C ALA A 167 6.27 -6.46 8.99
N VAL A 168 7.57 -6.33 9.23
CA VAL A 168 8.53 -5.74 8.29
C VAL A 168 9.62 -6.77 8.08
N ASN A 169 9.95 -7.09 6.84
CA ASN A 169 11.10 -7.92 6.51
C ASN A 169 11.07 -9.30 7.20
N ARG A 170 9.89 -9.94 7.19
CA ARG A 170 9.62 -11.25 7.82
C ARG A 170 9.89 -11.36 9.32
N ARG A 171 10.32 -10.27 9.96
CA ARG A 171 10.35 -10.15 11.41
C ARG A 171 9.00 -9.57 11.80
N VAL A 172 8.25 -10.33 12.59
CA VAL A 172 7.11 -9.78 13.34
C VAL A 172 7.72 -8.92 14.45
N ASP A 173 8.19 -7.74 14.05
CA ASP A 173 8.49 -6.65 14.97
C ASP A 173 7.10 -6.13 15.33
N THR A 174 6.51 -6.60 16.43
CA THR A 174 5.09 -6.42 16.84
C THR A 174 4.66 -4.95 16.89
N LYS A 175 4.53 -4.33 15.72
CA LYS A 175 4.21 -2.93 15.50
C LYS A 175 2.78 -2.82 15.03
N SER A 176 2.15 -1.70 15.34
CA SER A 176 0.83 -1.33 14.81
C SER A 176 0.97 -0.11 13.91
N TYR A 177 -0.06 0.26 13.16
CA TYR A 177 -0.06 1.55 12.44
C TYR A 177 0.19 2.74 13.39
N THR A 178 -0.34 2.69 14.62
CA THR A 178 -0.04 3.70 15.66
C THR A 178 1.45 3.74 16.02
N SER A 179 2.09 2.58 16.13
CA SER A 179 3.53 2.51 16.44
C SER A 179 4.38 2.99 15.26
N LEU A 180 3.98 2.67 14.02
CA LEU A 180 4.63 3.17 12.82
C LEU A 180 4.45 4.69 12.68
N HIS A 181 3.30 5.22 13.06
CA HIS A 181 3.04 6.66 13.05
C HIS A 181 4.01 7.41 13.97
N ALA A 182 4.34 6.86 15.15
CA ALA A 182 5.36 7.44 16.04
C ALA A 182 6.77 7.49 15.40
N LEU A 183 7.05 6.61 14.43
CA LEU A 183 8.33 6.51 13.73
C LEU A 183 8.29 7.13 12.32
N VAL A 184 7.19 7.79 11.96
CA VAL A 184 6.91 8.20 10.57
C VAL A 184 8.01 9.07 9.98
N ASN A 185 8.56 10.03 10.74
CA ASN A 185 9.60 10.93 10.22
C ASN A 185 10.95 10.22 10.00
N GLY A 186 11.20 9.13 10.73
CA GLY A 186 12.40 8.31 10.49
C GLY A 186 12.24 7.36 9.30
N MET A 187 11.00 6.98 8.95
CA MET A 187 10.70 6.02 7.88
C MET A 187 10.30 6.69 6.56
N PHE A 188 9.64 7.83 6.65
CA PHE A 188 9.11 8.67 5.58
C PHE A 188 9.58 10.11 5.85
N PRO A 189 10.88 10.41 5.76
CA PRO A 189 11.40 11.75 6.02
C PRO A 189 10.77 12.78 5.07
N PRO A 190 10.54 14.04 5.51
CA PRO A 190 9.97 15.05 4.64
C PRO A 190 10.77 15.22 3.34
N ILE A 191 10.07 15.23 2.19
CA ILE A 191 10.71 15.27 0.86
C ILE A 191 11.45 16.60 0.63
N SER A 192 11.02 17.68 1.28
CA SER A 192 11.67 18.99 1.18
C SER A 192 13.04 19.07 1.86
N THR A 193 13.34 18.18 2.80
CA THR A 193 14.57 18.20 3.61
C THR A 193 15.48 17.00 3.38
N SER A 194 15.01 15.95 2.70
CA SER A 194 15.79 14.72 2.47
C SER A 194 16.82 14.91 1.35
N SER A 195 18.07 15.15 1.75
CA SER A 195 19.27 15.01 0.91
C SER A 195 19.96 13.65 1.07
N GLU A 196 19.40 12.76 1.92
CA GLU A 196 19.99 11.47 2.25
C GLU A 196 19.82 10.45 1.12
N GLN A 197 20.86 9.64 0.91
CA GLN A 197 20.87 8.54 -0.03
C GLN A 197 19.99 7.39 0.52
N GLU A 198 18.91 7.06 -0.20
CA GLU A 198 17.90 6.10 0.25
C GLU A 198 18.42 4.66 0.37
N ASP A 199 19.47 4.31 -0.37
CA ASP A 199 19.99 2.93 -0.41
C ASP A 199 20.65 2.51 0.92
N TYR A 200 21.26 3.46 1.64
CA TYR A 200 22.08 3.18 2.83
C TYR A 200 21.52 3.78 4.13
N ASN A 201 20.19 3.78 4.27
CA ASN A 201 19.52 4.28 5.47
C ASN A 201 19.20 3.16 6.50
N THR A 202 18.74 3.57 7.70
CA THR A 202 18.41 2.67 8.82
C THR A 202 17.47 1.55 8.45
N TRP A 203 16.51 1.79 7.55
CA TRP A 203 15.44 0.86 7.23
C TRP A 203 15.75 -0.02 6.01
N ASN A 204 16.57 0.48 5.09
CA ASN A 204 16.94 -0.21 3.85
C ASN A 204 18.25 -1.00 3.94
N TYR A 205 19.15 -0.65 4.85
CA TYR A 205 20.46 -1.29 4.99
C TYR A 205 20.71 -1.78 6.42
N TRP A 206 20.72 -0.87 7.40
CA TRP A 206 21.23 -1.18 8.74
C TRP A 206 20.34 -2.12 9.57
N LYS A 207 19.03 -2.14 9.34
CA LYS A 207 18.08 -3.05 10.02
C LYS A 207 17.68 -4.26 9.18
N MET A 208 18.27 -4.44 7.99
CA MET A 208 18.02 -5.63 7.18
C MET A 208 18.75 -6.86 7.78
N PRO A 209 18.19 -8.08 7.71
CA PRO A 209 18.92 -9.29 8.00
C PRO A 209 20.16 -9.35 7.13
N LEU A 210 21.22 -9.88 7.72
CA LEU A 210 22.43 -10.17 6.97
C LEU A 210 22.09 -11.11 5.80
N PRO A 211 22.73 -10.92 4.63
CA PRO A 211 22.60 -11.85 3.53
C PRO A 211 22.91 -13.28 4.01
N ALA A 212 22.14 -14.26 3.54
CA ALA A 212 22.52 -15.65 3.71
C ALA A 212 23.85 -15.87 2.97
N VAL A 213 24.90 -16.19 3.72
CA VAL A 213 26.19 -16.60 3.15
C VAL A 213 26.11 -18.11 2.98
N ASP A 214 26.06 -18.59 1.73
CA ASP A 214 26.32 -19.99 1.46
C ASP A 214 27.79 -20.26 1.78
N ILE A 215 28.04 -21.09 2.79
CA ILE A 215 29.38 -21.55 3.21
C ILE A 215 29.67 -22.87 2.51
#